data_AF-A0A520CQF7-F1
#
_entry.id   AF-A0A520CQF7-F1
#
_cell.length_a   1.000
_cell.length_b   1.000
_cell.length_c   1.000
_cell.angle_alpha   90.00
_cell.angle_beta   90.00
_cell.angle_gamma   90.00
#
_symmetry.space_group_name_H-M   'P 1'
#
loop_
_entity.id
_entity.type
_entity.pdbx_description
1 polymer ?
#
loop_
_entity_poly.entity_id
_entity_poly.type
_entity_poly.pdbx_seq_one_letter_code
_entity_poly.pdbx_strand_id
1 'polypeptide(L)'
;MKRNSKMQSILFVLVILFAACKKNTTIADLTTETPVSTTPPTTTPTPTPTPVVPSYEVGTGSGNLTIDGKSLDLTKIKLIKVKAGTYKTITVLNIAGTVDQPIAIKNNGQVNISESLLTDNISNLQISGDYTDGITYGFSFNNIGYRAISLHGKMNGLTLKNMSFKNVNDYTISGDSGNDSNLKYNGTAATRTEGFKILNCLFDNAGTITFGGNLNKDSGEDSGFFKDVEIAYNTFQNTNVGSLCTFTNVQDYNIHHNVVNNVNPSNNNHNGVFSMQGNGKFHDNKCTNYQGNAIRMWLYSRGTSPATNEIYNNICFNTRKYGGFELQAFDRNMYPGKSTYANAKVYNNTVGQMNTSKDWEGQVLDLYNTGGSLEFYNNLGFNLFSSTKTITNM
;
A
#
# COMPACT_ATOMS: atom_id res chain seq x y z
N MET A 1 -83.40 6.61 14.77
CA MET A 1 -83.58 5.19 15.10
C MET A 1 -82.20 4.53 15.04
N LYS A 2 -81.62 4.08 16.17
CA LYS A 2 -81.56 2.66 16.63
C LYS A 2 -81.11 1.71 15.50
N ARG A 3 -80.05 0.88 15.58
CA ARG A 3 -79.52 0.11 16.72
C ARG A 3 -78.16 -0.54 16.36
N ASN A 4 -77.36 -0.77 17.40
CA ASN A 4 -76.14 -1.59 17.55
C ASN A 4 -76.03 -2.92 16.77
N SER A 5 -74.78 -3.39 16.55
CA SER A 5 -74.35 -4.76 16.93
C SER A 5 -72.83 -5.02 16.72
N LYS A 6 -72.12 -5.28 17.84
CA LYS A 6 -70.99 -6.24 18.08
C LYS A 6 -69.69 -6.07 17.25
N MET A 7 -68.52 -5.72 17.78
CA MET A 7 -67.70 -6.28 18.89
C MET A 7 -67.24 -7.73 18.66
N GLN A 8 -66.05 -7.89 18.07
CA GLN A 8 -65.15 -9.02 18.32
C GLN A 8 -63.70 -8.50 18.33
N SER A 9 -63.09 -8.61 19.50
CA SER A 9 -61.68 -8.34 19.79
C SER A 9 -60.87 -9.61 19.50
N ILE A 10 -59.85 -9.53 18.65
CA ILE A 10 -58.81 -10.56 18.56
C ILE A 10 -57.50 -9.95 19.02
N LEU A 11 -57.07 -10.44 20.18
CA LEU A 11 -55.87 -10.13 20.93
C LEU A 11 -54.71 -10.96 20.33
N PHE A 12 -53.78 -10.33 19.62
CA PHE A 12 -52.50 -10.96 19.29
C PHE A 12 -51.47 -10.61 20.37
N VAL A 13 -51.18 -11.58 21.22
CA VAL A 13 -50.13 -11.55 22.23
C VAL A 13 -48.79 -11.81 21.54
N LEU A 14 -47.98 -10.76 21.38
CA LEU A 14 -46.57 -10.90 20.99
C LEU A 14 -45.75 -11.03 22.27
N VAL A 15 -45.29 -12.25 22.57
CA VAL A 15 -44.42 -12.57 23.70
C VAL A 15 -43.05 -11.94 23.46
N ILE A 16 -42.74 -10.89 24.23
CA ILE A 16 -41.40 -10.31 24.33
C ILE A 16 -40.58 -11.21 25.27
N LEU A 17 -39.68 -12.01 24.69
CA LEU A 17 -38.65 -12.72 25.44
C LEU A 17 -37.51 -11.76 25.78
N PHE A 18 -37.60 -11.14 26.96
CA PHE A 18 -36.44 -10.54 27.63
C PHE A 18 -35.55 -11.66 28.17
N ALA A 19 -34.46 -11.96 27.47
CA ALA A 19 -33.36 -12.73 28.04
C ALA A 19 -32.60 -11.85 29.04
N ALA A 20 -32.98 -11.96 30.31
CA ALA A 20 -32.24 -11.42 31.43
C ALA A 20 -30.95 -12.23 31.64
N CYS A 21 -29.79 -11.67 31.28
CA CYS A 21 -28.50 -12.17 31.75
C CYS A 21 -28.38 -11.95 33.26
N LYS A 22 -28.65 -13.00 34.03
CA LYS A 22 -28.27 -13.08 35.45
C LYS A 22 -26.75 -13.16 35.56
N LYS A 23 -26.18 -12.25 36.35
CA LYS A 23 -24.79 -12.26 36.80
C LYS A 23 -24.64 -13.40 37.82
N ASN A 24 -23.97 -14.50 37.44
CA ASN A 24 -23.65 -15.58 38.36
C ASN A 24 -22.31 -15.31 39.06
N THR A 25 -22.44 -15.01 40.35
CA THR A 25 -21.73 -15.53 41.52
C THR A 25 -20.56 -16.50 41.27
N THR A 26 -19.37 -16.05 41.70
CA THR A 26 -18.24 -16.77 42.32
C THR A 26 -18.10 -18.28 42.05
N ILE A 27 -17.05 -18.64 41.30
CA ILE A 27 -16.49 -20.00 41.28
C ILE A 27 -15.47 -20.09 42.41
N ALA A 28 -15.72 -20.98 43.37
CA ALA A 28 -14.75 -21.42 44.35
C ALA A 28 -13.77 -22.40 43.68
N ASP A 29 -12.48 -22.22 43.94
CA ASP A 29 -11.42 -23.16 43.57
C ASP A 29 -11.68 -24.54 44.16
N LEU A 30 -11.85 -25.52 43.28
CA LEU A 30 -11.73 -26.95 43.59
C LEU A 30 -10.45 -27.45 42.95
N THR A 31 -9.35 -27.41 43.70
CA THR A 31 -8.12 -28.11 43.40
C THR A 31 -8.38 -29.62 43.49
N THR A 32 -8.50 -30.26 42.34
CA THR A 32 -8.45 -31.72 42.23
C THR A 32 -7.04 -32.08 41.76
N GLU A 33 -6.24 -32.66 42.64
CA GLU A 33 -4.92 -33.17 42.30
C GLU A 33 -5.03 -34.36 41.34
N THR A 34 -4.66 -34.14 40.08
CA THR A 34 -4.42 -35.21 39.12
C THR A 34 -3.01 -35.78 39.37
N PRO A 35 -2.84 -37.11 39.48
CA PRO A 35 -1.52 -37.71 39.67
C PRO A 35 -0.59 -37.37 38.49
N VAL A 36 0.57 -36.79 38.80
CA VAL A 36 1.61 -36.41 37.86
C VAL A 36 2.25 -37.68 37.28
N SER A 37 1.96 -37.97 36.02
CA SER A 37 2.70 -38.96 35.23
C SER A 37 4.08 -38.40 34.91
N THR A 38 5.13 -39.00 35.49
CA THR A 38 6.53 -38.68 35.19
C THR A 38 6.88 -39.12 33.77
N THR A 39 6.71 -38.23 32.79
CA THR A 39 7.31 -38.39 31.46
C THR A 39 8.83 -38.26 31.56
N PRO A 40 9.60 -39.15 30.93
CA PRO A 40 11.06 -39.07 30.91
C PRO A 40 11.54 -37.76 30.28
N PRO A 41 12.69 -37.22 30.72
CA PRO A 41 13.23 -35.95 30.23
C PRO A 41 13.44 -36.04 28.73
N THR A 42 12.64 -35.27 27.98
CA THR A 42 12.85 -35.07 26.55
C THR A 42 14.12 -34.22 26.43
N THR A 43 15.19 -34.82 25.92
CA THR A 43 16.43 -34.10 25.60
C THR A 43 16.09 -33.04 24.56
N THR A 44 16.10 -31.77 24.97
CA THR A 44 16.00 -30.63 24.06
C THR A 44 17.06 -30.80 22.98
N PRO A 45 16.69 -30.88 21.69
CA PRO A 45 17.68 -31.02 20.64
C PRO A 45 18.61 -29.80 20.70
N THR A 46 19.91 -30.06 20.74
CA THR A 46 20.94 -29.02 20.61
C THR A 46 20.59 -28.17 19.39
N PRO A 47 20.42 -26.85 19.51
CA PRO A 47 20.05 -26.01 18.39
C PRO A 47 21.12 -26.18 17.30
N THR A 48 20.70 -26.67 16.14
CA THR A 48 21.56 -26.72 14.95
C THR A 48 22.12 -25.31 14.75
N PRO A 49 23.46 -25.12 14.71
CA PRO A 49 24.03 -23.80 14.53
C PRO A 49 23.46 -23.20 13.24
N THR A 50 22.80 -22.05 13.37
CA THR A 50 22.28 -21.33 12.22
C THR A 50 23.48 -20.96 11.33
N PRO A 51 23.48 -21.33 10.04
CA PRO A 51 24.59 -21.01 9.16
C PRO A 51 24.84 -19.49 9.21
N VAL A 52 26.05 -19.10 9.61
CA VAL A 52 26.45 -17.69 9.64
C VAL A 52 26.58 -17.23 8.19
N VAL A 53 25.59 -16.49 7.70
CA VAL A 53 25.68 -15.84 6.39
C VAL A 53 26.84 -14.86 6.44
N PRO A 54 27.86 -14.98 5.56
CA PRO A 54 28.94 -14.01 5.50
C PRO A 54 28.37 -12.60 5.33
N SER A 55 28.60 -11.76 6.34
CA SER A 55 28.14 -10.37 6.35
C SER A 55 29.30 -9.42 6.14
N TYR A 56 29.09 -8.38 5.36
CA TYR A 56 30.08 -7.32 5.13
C TYR A 56 29.58 -6.01 5.77
N GLU A 57 30.32 -5.46 6.72
CA GLU A 57 29.96 -4.18 7.33
C GLU A 57 30.52 -3.01 6.52
N VAL A 58 29.72 -1.96 6.32
CA VAL A 58 30.08 -0.77 5.53
C VAL A 58 29.77 0.53 6.26
N GLY A 59 30.51 1.56 5.90
CA GLY A 59 30.33 2.93 6.36
C GLY A 59 30.98 3.24 7.71
N THR A 60 31.18 4.53 7.96
CA THR A 60 31.85 5.05 9.16
C THR A 60 30.88 5.60 10.21
N GLY A 61 29.58 5.62 9.90
CA GLY A 61 28.54 6.31 10.67
C GLY A 61 28.43 7.81 10.34
N SER A 62 29.12 8.31 9.32
CA SER A 62 29.05 9.71 8.90
C SER A 62 29.41 9.94 7.43
N GLY A 63 29.13 11.14 6.91
CA GLY A 63 29.51 11.55 5.56
C GLY A 63 28.67 10.89 4.47
N ASN A 64 29.27 10.70 3.30
CA ASN A 64 28.64 10.00 2.17
C ASN A 64 29.11 8.54 2.17
N LEU A 65 28.18 7.61 1.96
CA LEU A 65 28.47 6.18 1.80
C LEU A 65 28.13 5.73 0.38
N THR A 66 29.06 5.03 -0.26
CA THR A 66 28.80 4.33 -1.52
C THR A 66 28.91 2.83 -1.31
N ILE A 67 27.89 2.09 -1.76
CA ILE A 67 27.85 0.62 -1.81
C ILE A 67 27.79 0.25 -3.28
N ASP A 68 28.94 -0.06 -3.88
CA ASP A 68 29.05 -0.46 -5.29
C ASP A 68 29.27 -1.97 -5.41
N GLY A 69 28.31 -2.66 -6.02
CA GLY A 69 28.39 -4.10 -6.26
C GLY A 69 29.56 -4.53 -7.14
N LYS A 70 30.14 -3.65 -7.96
CA LYS A 70 31.37 -3.95 -8.73
C LYS A 70 32.62 -4.05 -7.84
N SER A 71 32.58 -3.42 -6.67
CA SER A 71 33.67 -3.47 -5.69
C SER A 71 33.54 -4.63 -4.69
N LEU A 72 32.44 -5.39 -4.76
CA LEU A 72 32.11 -6.45 -3.81
C LEU A 72 32.02 -7.82 -4.53
N ASP A 73 32.47 -8.88 -3.86
CA ASP A 73 32.21 -10.24 -4.31
C ASP A 73 30.81 -10.69 -3.87
N LEU A 74 29.79 -10.25 -4.62
CA LEU A 74 28.38 -10.56 -4.36
C LEU A 74 28.03 -12.05 -4.58
N THR A 75 28.96 -12.87 -5.06
CA THR A 75 28.79 -14.34 -5.07
C THR A 75 28.92 -14.90 -3.65
N LYS A 76 29.68 -14.24 -2.78
CA LYS A 76 29.92 -14.64 -1.38
C LYS A 76 29.17 -13.77 -0.37
N ILE A 77 29.10 -12.47 -0.62
CA ILE A 77 28.48 -11.49 0.29
C ILE A 77 27.01 -11.33 -0.09
N LYS A 78 26.12 -11.86 0.75
CA LYS A 78 24.66 -11.72 0.57
C LYS A 78 24.03 -10.73 1.54
N LEU A 79 24.72 -10.42 2.64
CA LEU A 79 24.28 -9.47 3.65
C LEU A 79 25.31 -8.35 3.80
N ILE A 80 24.89 -7.12 3.54
CA ILE A 80 25.65 -5.90 3.77
C ILE A 80 25.02 -5.17 4.95
N LYS A 81 25.82 -4.84 5.96
CA LYS A 81 25.37 -4.18 7.19
C LYS A 81 25.88 -2.73 7.21
N VAL A 82 24.98 -1.76 7.23
CA VAL A 82 25.34 -0.34 7.32
C VAL A 82 25.51 0.03 8.78
N LYS A 83 26.71 0.48 9.15
CA LYS A 83 27.02 0.91 10.51
C LYS A 83 26.11 2.05 10.97
N ALA A 84 25.69 2.05 12.23
CA ALA A 84 24.92 3.13 12.82
C ALA A 84 25.62 4.50 12.67
N GLY A 85 24.80 5.55 12.54
CA GLY A 85 25.27 6.92 12.50
C GLY A 85 24.37 7.83 11.65
N THR A 86 24.92 8.97 11.24
CA THR A 86 24.22 9.99 10.44
C THR A 86 24.96 10.24 9.15
N TYR A 87 24.43 9.70 8.06
CA TYR A 87 24.95 9.87 6.72
C TYR A 87 24.26 11.07 6.05
N LYS A 88 25.02 11.80 5.24
CA LYS A 88 24.43 12.76 4.32
C LYS A 88 23.68 12.02 3.22
N THR A 89 24.43 11.22 2.47
CA THR A 89 23.90 10.40 1.40
C THR A 89 24.34 8.94 1.52
N ILE A 90 23.49 8.04 1.04
CA ILE A 90 23.85 6.64 0.79
C ILE A 90 23.55 6.33 -0.68
N THR A 91 24.57 5.98 -1.45
CA THR A 91 24.44 5.59 -2.85
C THR A 91 24.64 4.09 -2.97
N VAL A 92 23.65 3.38 -3.52
CA VAL A 92 23.69 1.94 -3.76
C VAL A 92 23.66 1.69 -5.27
N LEU A 93 24.68 1.04 -5.82
CA LEU A 93 24.77 0.88 -7.27
C LEU A 93 25.35 -0.46 -7.72
N ASN A 94 24.97 -0.90 -8.92
CA ASN A 94 25.42 -2.14 -9.56
C ASN A 94 25.19 -3.42 -8.72
N ILE A 95 24.08 -3.50 -8.00
CA ILE A 95 23.74 -4.70 -7.22
C ILE A 95 22.96 -5.68 -8.10
N ALA A 96 23.46 -6.91 -8.22
CA ALA A 96 22.84 -7.96 -9.01
C ALA A 96 22.67 -9.25 -8.19
N GLY A 97 21.53 -9.38 -7.51
CA GLY A 97 21.06 -10.64 -6.91
C GLY A 97 20.17 -11.44 -7.87
N THR A 98 19.75 -12.63 -7.44
CA THR A 98 18.72 -13.44 -8.12
C THR A 98 17.47 -13.53 -7.26
N VAL A 99 16.35 -13.98 -7.83
CA VAL A 99 15.10 -14.19 -7.07
C VAL A 99 15.33 -15.17 -5.90
N ASP A 100 16.08 -16.25 -6.15
CA ASP A 100 16.39 -17.27 -5.14
C ASP A 100 17.46 -16.84 -4.14
N GLN A 101 18.28 -15.83 -4.49
CA GLN A 101 19.36 -15.32 -3.66
C GLN A 101 19.46 -13.79 -3.77
N PRO A 102 18.50 -13.05 -3.19
CA PRO A 102 18.55 -11.60 -3.17
C PRO A 102 19.74 -11.11 -2.34
N ILE A 103 20.23 -9.92 -2.67
CA ILE A 103 21.19 -9.20 -1.81
C ILE A 103 20.40 -8.42 -0.77
N ALA A 104 20.85 -8.43 0.48
CA ALA A 104 20.24 -7.66 1.57
C ALA A 104 21.19 -6.58 2.07
N ILE A 105 20.73 -5.34 2.12
CA ILE A 105 21.35 -4.23 2.85
C ILE A 105 20.51 -3.98 4.10
N LYS A 106 21.14 -4.07 5.27
CA LYS A 106 20.46 -3.94 6.56
C LYS A 106 21.16 -2.96 7.50
N ASN A 107 20.44 -2.39 8.44
CA ASN A 107 20.98 -1.49 9.45
C ASN A 107 21.77 -2.27 10.54
N ASN A 108 22.85 -1.72 11.07
CA ASN A 108 23.53 -2.22 12.28
C ASN A 108 23.55 -1.10 13.32
N GLY A 109 22.46 -0.99 14.08
CA GLY A 109 22.03 0.18 14.85
C GLY A 109 21.19 1.17 14.02
N GLN A 110 20.96 2.37 14.54
CA GLN A 110 20.17 3.39 13.85
C GLN A 110 20.99 4.07 12.74
N VAL A 111 20.45 4.09 11.52
CA VAL A 111 21.03 4.81 10.37
C VAL A 111 20.14 5.99 10.04
N ASN A 112 20.64 7.21 10.25
CA ASN A 112 19.97 8.44 9.87
C ASN A 112 20.54 8.94 8.54
N ILE A 113 19.68 9.40 7.64
CA ILE A 113 20.04 9.95 6.33
C ILE A 113 19.49 11.36 6.25
N SER A 114 20.38 12.36 6.12
CA SER A 114 20.00 13.77 6.18
C SER A 114 19.76 14.42 4.82
N GLU A 115 20.18 13.78 3.72
CA GLU A 115 19.96 14.28 2.35
C GLU A 115 19.19 13.27 1.51
N SER A 116 19.81 12.15 1.11
CA SER A 116 19.13 11.18 0.22
C SER A 116 19.74 9.78 0.23
N LEU A 117 18.93 8.80 -0.16
CA LEU A 117 19.36 7.49 -0.62
C LEU A 117 19.19 7.41 -2.13
N LEU A 118 20.27 7.10 -2.84
CA LEU A 118 20.28 6.97 -4.29
C LEU A 118 20.47 5.50 -4.66
N THR A 119 19.70 5.01 -5.63
CA THR A 119 19.96 3.69 -6.22
C THR A 119 20.24 3.78 -7.71
N ASP A 120 21.12 2.94 -8.24
CA ASP A 120 21.32 2.82 -9.69
C ASP A 120 21.64 1.38 -10.11
N ASN A 121 20.92 0.86 -11.11
CA ASN A 121 21.11 -0.46 -11.70
C ASN A 121 21.12 -1.59 -10.66
N ILE A 122 19.93 -1.86 -10.14
CA ILE A 122 19.65 -2.82 -9.09
C ILE A 122 18.81 -3.98 -9.63
N SER A 123 19.15 -5.20 -9.22
CA SER A 123 18.35 -6.40 -9.42
C SER A 123 18.31 -7.23 -8.14
N ASN A 124 17.12 -7.60 -7.67
CA ASN A 124 16.84 -8.43 -6.50
C ASN A 124 17.59 -7.96 -5.24
N LEU A 125 17.31 -6.74 -4.81
CA LEU A 125 17.88 -6.10 -3.63
C LEU A 125 16.78 -5.84 -2.60
N GLN A 126 17.07 -6.17 -1.34
CA GLN A 126 16.29 -5.74 -0.20
C GLN A 126 17.08 -4.72 0.62
N ILE A 127 16.53 -3.53 0.84
CA ILE A 127 17.05 -2.57 1.82
C ILE A 127 16.08 -2.56 3.00
N SER A 128 16.52 -3.04 4.17
CA SER A 128 15.63 -3.32 5.31
C SER A 128 16.17 -2.77 6.63
N GLY A 129 15.37 -1.97 7.33
CA GLY A 129 15.70 -1.40 8.63
C GLY A 129 15.32 -2.26 9.85
N ASP A 130 15.18 -3.58 9.70
CA ASP A 130 14.66 -4.50 10.72
C ASP A 130 15.70 -5.47 11.31
N TYR A 131 17.01 -5.16 11.21
CA TYR A 131 18.04 -6.10 11.64
C TYR A 131 18.48 -5.96 13.09
N THR A 132 18.41 -4.74 13.64
CA THR A 132 18.86 -4.48 15.01
C THR A 132 17.68 -4.57 15.96
N ASP A 133 17.77 -5.46 16.95
CA ASP A 133 16.74 -5.66 17.95
C ASP A 133 16.37 -4.34 18.64
N GLY A 134 15.07 -4.12 18.84
CA GLY A 134 14.53 -2.90 19.43
C GLY A 134 14.43 -1.70 18.49
N ILE A 135 14.88 -1.80 17.23
CA ILE A 135 14.75 -0.74 16.21
C ILE A 135 13.75 -1.15 15.14
N THR A 136 12.57 -0.52 15.14
CA THR A 136 11.51 -0.78 14.13
C THR A 136 11.83 -0.21 12.75
N TYR A 137 12.44 0.99 12.72
CA TYR A 137 12.78 1.73 11.50
C TYR A 137 14.28 2.07 11.46
N GLY A 138 15.09 1.09 11.06
CA GLY A 138 16.55 1.19 11.07
C GLY A 138 17.14 2.22 10.12
N PHE A 139 16.40 2.59 9.07
CA PHE A 139 16.74 3.71 8.18
C PHE A 139 15.73 4.85 8.38
N SER A 140 16.22 6.02 8.78
CA SER A 140 15.39 7.20 9.06
C SER A 140 15.81 8.39 8.20
N PHE A 141 14.82 9.03 7.59
CA PHE A 141 14.93 10.20 6.74
C PHE A 141 14.13 11.34 7.38
N ASN A 142 14.81 12.37 7.91
CA ASN A 142 14.18 13.42 8.70
C ASN A 142 14.53 14.80 8.18
N ASN A 143 13.52 15.66 7.99
CA ASN A 143 13.66 17.07 7.61
C ASN A 143 14.41 17.27 6.28
N ILE A 144 14.04 16.51 5.26
CA ILE A 144 14.65 16.58 3.93
C ILE A 144 13.82 17.51 3.06
N GLY A 145 14.45 18.58 2.57
CA GLY A 145 13.77 19.58 1.74
C GLY A 145 13.45 19.13 0.32
N TYR A 146 14.10 18.07 -0.16
CA TYR A 146 13.92 17.51 -1.51
C TYR A 146 13.58 16.02 -1.43
N ARG A 147 14.17 15.18 -2.29
CA ARG A 147 13.86 13.76 -2.41
C ARG A 147 14.63 12.90 -1.43
N ALA A 148 13.90 12.12 -0.62
CA ALA A 148 14.54 11.21 0.34
C ALA A 148 15.13 9.98 -0.36
N ILE A 149 14.43 9.42 -1.35
CA ILE A 149 14.93 8.31 -2.18
C ILE A 149 14.76 8.62 -3.67
N SER A 150 15.85 8.56 -4.41
CA SER A 150 15.86 8.66 -5.88
C SER A 150 16.33 7.35 -6.50
N LEU A 151 15.50 6.78 -7.38
CA LEU A 151 15.72 5.47 -7.96
C LEU A 151 16.03 5.61 -9.46
N HIS A 152 17.30 5.39 -9.81
CA HIS A 152 17.84 5.48 -11.17
C HIS A 152 18.08 4.09 -11.79
N GLY A 153 18.18 4.07 -13.11
CA GLY A 153 18.56 2.90 -13.87
C GLY A 153 17.57 1.74 -13.71
N LYS A 154 18.01 0.52 -13.99
CA LYS A 154 17.15 -0.66 -13.84
C LYS A 154 16.87 -0.96 -12.37
N MET A 155 15.65 -1.39 -12.02
CA MET A 155 15.24 -1.59 -10.62
C MET A 155 14.35 -2.83 -10.40
N ASN A 156 14.79 -3.99 -10.89
CA ASN A 156 13.98 -5.21 -10.77
C ASN A 156 14.12 -5.83 -9.36
N GLY A 157 13.02 -6.25 -8.75
CA GLY A 157 13.02 -6.93 -7.47
C GLY A 157 13.57 -6.08 -6.32
N LEU A 158 13.39 -4.76 -6.36
CA LEU A 158 13.77 -3.88 -5.24
C LEU A 158 12.68 -3.92 -4.15
N THR A 159 13.09 -4.21 -2.92
CA THR A 159 12.24 -4.10 -1.72
C THR A 159 12.82 -3.05 -0.78
N LEU A 160 12.02 -2.04 -0.46
CA LEU A 160 12.30 -1.06 0.59
C LEU A 160 11.43 -1.42 1.81
N LYS A 161 12.05 -1.66 2.96
CA LYS A 161 11.35 -2.18 4.13
C LYS A 161 11.80 -1.54 5.44
N ASN A 162 10.85 -1.32 6.36
CA ASN A 162 11.14 -0.84 7.72
C ASN A 162 11.94 0.48 7.72
N MET A 163 11.44 1.47 6.98
CA MET A 163 12.02 2.82 6.90
C MET A 163 11.06 3.87 7.46
N SER A 164 11.60 4.97 8.00
CA SER A 164 10.78 6.11 8.45
C SER A 164 11.15 7.38 7.68
N PHE A 165 10.12 8.07 7.20
CA PHE A 165 10.21 9.35 6.50
C PHE A 165 9.40 10.38 7.27
N LYS A 166 10.07 11.42 7.76
CA LYS A 166 9.43 12.50 8.52
C LYS A 166 9.84 13.86 8.00
N ASN A 167 8.85 14.72 7.72
CA ASN A 167 9.07 16.06 7.16
C ASN A 167 9.92 16.01 5.88
N VAL A 168 9.43 15.30 4.87
CA VAL A 168 10.05 15.24 3.53
C VAL A 168 9.18 16.06 2.58
N ASN A 169 9.70 17.18 2.07
CA ASN A 169 8.84 18.22 1.47
C ASN A 169 8.43 17.97 0.00
N ASP A 170 9.31 17.39 -0.83
CA ASP A 170 9.07 17.17 -2.27
C ASP A 170 8.46 15.77 -2.55
N TYR A 171 9.21 14.87 -3.19
CA TYR A 171 8.87 13.46 -3.31
C TYR A 171 9.59 12.66 -2.25
N THR A 172 8.90 11.74 -1.58
CA THR A 172 9.57 10.85 -0.63
C THR A 172 10.39 9.79 -1.37
N ILE A 173 9.79 9.20 -2.41
CA ILE A 173 10.43 8.19 -3.25
C ILE A 173 10.06 8.52 -4.69
N SER A 174 11.04 8.71 -5.57
CA SER A 174 10.79 8.94 -6.99
C SER A 174 11.54 7.96 -7.89
N GLY A 175 10.87 7.54 -8.96
CA GLY A 175 11.55 7.04 -10.14
C GLY A 175 12.17 8.20 -10.90
N ASP A 176 13.49 8.21 -11.02
CA ASP A 176 14.24 9.17 -11.83
C ASP A 176 14.71 8.48 -13.13
N SER A 177 15.74 9.01 -13.79
CA SER A 177 16.25 8.52 -15.08
C SER A 177 16.32 6.98 -15.17
N GLY A 178 15.45 6.39 -16.00
CA GLY A 178 15.35 4.94 -16.18
C GLY A 178 14.18 4.27 -15.45
N ASN A 179 13.38 5.01 -14.68
CA ASN A 179 12.15 4.54 -14.01
C ASN A 179 10.98 5.52 -14.20
N ASP A 180 11.01 6.27 -15.30
CA ASP A 180 10.09 7.34 -15.66
C ASP A 180 9.72 7.25 -17.16
N SER A 181 9.21 8.35 -17.72
CA SER A 181 8.86 8.45 -19.15
C SER A 181 10.04 8.27 -20.12
N ASN A 182 11.28 8.30 -19.63
CA ASN A 182 12.48 8.07 -20.43
C ASN A 182 12.78 6.59 -20.65
N LEU A 183 12.27 5.68 -19.80
CA LEU A 183 12.37 4.24 -20.04
C LEU A 183 11.24 3.80 -20.98
N LYS A 184 11.54 3.65 -22.28
CA LYS A 184 10.58 3.16 -23.27
C LYS A 184 10.41 1.64 -23.16
N TYR A 185 9.16 1.19 -23.08
CA TYR A 185 8.82 -0.22 -23.10
C TYR A 185 8.72 -0.70 -24.55
N ASN A 186 9.42 -1.80 -24.86
CA ASN A 186 9.47 -2.36 -26.22
C ASN A 186 8.74 -3.71 -26.35
N GLY A 187 7.93 -4.09 -25.36
CA GLY A 187 7.26 -5.40 -25.34
C GLY A 187 8.03 -6.49 -24.61
N THR A 188 9.23 -6.20 -24.07
CA THR A 188 10.06 -7.20 -23.37
C THR A 188 10.24 -6.88 -21.88
N ALA A 189 10.39 -7.92 -21.06
CA ALA A 189 10.66 -7.79 -19.62
C ALA A 189 11.95 -7.01 -19.30
N ALA A 190 12.88 -6.87 -20.26
CA ALA A 190 14.11 -6.11 -20.08
C ALA A 190 13.89 -4.59 -19.99
N THR A 191 12.75 -4.10 -20.49
CA THR A 191 12.41 -2.67 -20.57
C THR A 191 11.26 -2.26 -19.65
N ARG A 192 10.96 -3.10 -18.65
CA ARG A 192 10.00 -2.80 -17.57
C ARG A 192 10.66 -3.00 -16.21
N THR A 193 10.10 -2.35 -15.20
CA THR A 193 10.46 -2.58 -13.80
C THR A 193 9.49 -3.59 -13.20
N GLU A 194 10.00 -4.62 -12.53
CA GLU A 194 9.17 -5.71 -12.00
C GLU A 194 9.50 -6.03 -10.54
N GLY A 195 8.49 -6.28 -9.72
CA GLY A 195 8.65 -6.72 -8.33
C GLY A 195 9.13 -5.63 -7.38
N PHE A 196 8.73 -4.37 -7.59
CA PHE A 196 9.05 -3.27 -6.68
C PHE A 196 8.12 -3.28 -5.46
N LYS A 197 8.70 -3.20 -4.25
CA LYS A 197 7.94 -3.31 -3.00
C LYS A 197 8.29 -2.22 -1.99
N ILE A 198 7.28 -1.70 -1.30
CA ILE A 198 7.41 -0.79 -0.15
C ILE A 198 6.62 -1.36 1.01
N LEU A 199 7.33 -1.81 2.05
CA LEU A 199 6.76 -2.64 3.11
C LEU A 199 7.07 -2.09 4.51
N ASN A 200 6.07 -2.04 5.38
CA ASN A 200 6.26 -1.70 6.80
C ASN A 200 6.99 -0.38 7.02
N CYS A 201 6.71 0.65 6.21
CA CYS A 201 7.32 1.97 6.34
C CYS A 201 6.38 2.99 7.02
N LEU A 202 6.97 4.01 7.63
CA LEU A 202 6.27 5.16 8.20
C LEU A 202 6.49 6.40 7.33
N PHE A 203 5.41 7.06 6.95
CA PHE A 203 5.39 8.31 6.19
C PHE A 203 4.61 9.35 7.01
N ASP A 204 5.31 10.25 7.71
CA ASP A 204 4.73 11.26 8.60
C ASP A 204 5.08 12.66 8.11
N ASN A 205 4.09 13.40 7.58
CA ASN A 205 4.33 14.65 6.86
C ASN A 205 5.38 14.46 5.74
N ALA A 206 5.14 13.46 4.90
CA ALA A 206 6.03 13.06 3.83
C ALA A 206 5.42 13.34 2.46
N GLY A 207 6.30 13.60 1.49
CA GLY A 207 6.00 13.82 0.09
C GLY A 207 5.50 12.59 -0.66
N THR A 208 5.18 12.75 -1.95
CA THR A 208 4.60 11.69 -2.78
C THR A 208 5.62 10.59 -3.10
N ILE A 209 5.15 9.36 -3.19
CA ILE A 209 5.81 8.25 -3.88
C ILE A 209 5.35 8.30 -5.34
N THR A 210 6.25 8.60 -6.27
CA THR A 210 5.86 8.83 -7.67
C THR A 210 6.73 8.05 -8.65
N PHE A 211 6.05 7.36 -9.56
CA PHE A 211 6.66 6.68 -10.69
C PHE A 211 5.90 7.09 -11.94
N GLY A 212 6.65 7.72 -12.84
CA GLY A 212 6.12 8.24 -14.10
C GLY A 212 5.95 7.15 -15.15
N GLY A 213 5.88 7.60 -16.40
CA GLY A 213 5.53 6.76 -17.54
C GLY A 213 4.12 7.04 -18.02
N ASN A 214 3.74 6.38 -19.11
CA ASN A 214 2.40 6.50 -19.67
C ASN A 214 2.16 5.37 -20.68
N LEU A 215 0.89 5.08 -20.93
CA LEU A 215 0.45 4.29 -22.07
C LEU A 215 -0.58 5.09 -22.86
N ASN A 216 -0.18 5.65 -24.00
CA ASN A 216 -1.04 6.52 -24.78
C ASN A 216 -0.92 6.21 -26.29
N LYS A 217 -2.00 5.70 -26.88
CA LYS A 217 -2.06 5.35 -28.30
C LYS A 217 -1.99 6.57 -29.22
N ASP A 218 -2.47 7.73 -28.77
CA ASP A 218 -2.57 8.95 -29.58
C ASP A 218 -1.19 9.59 -29.78
N SER A 219 -0.30 9.48 -28.77
CA SER A 219 1.10 9.91 -28.85
C SER A 219 2.08 8.80 -29.20
N GLY A 220 1.63 7.54 -29.22
CA GLY A 220 2.49 6.36 -29.36
C GLY A 220 3.35 6.06 -28.12
N GLU A 221 3.09 6.71 -26.98
CA GLU A 221 3.87 6.53 -25.77
C GLU A 221 3.56 5.19 -25.09
N ASP A 222 4.63 4.44 -24.78
CA ASP A 222 4.61 3.27 -23.90
C ASP A 222 5.92 3.32 -23.08
N SER A 223 5.86 3.89 -21.89
CA SER A 223 7.03 4.22 -21.08
C SER A 223 6.77 4.01 -19.59
N GLY A 224 7.85 3.86 -18.81
CA GLY A 224 7.79 3.72 -17.35
C GLY A 224 6.88 2.58 -16.89
N PHE A 225 6.95 1.43 -17.55
CA PHE A 225 6.06 0.31 -17.25
C PHE A 225 6.51 -0.47 -16.00
N PHE A 226 5.63 -0.57 -15.01
CA PHE A 226 5.81 -1.34 -13.79
C PHE A 226 4.94 -2.60 -13.79
N LYS A 227 5.45 -3.69 -13.22
CA LYS A 227 4.70 -4.93 -12.98
C LYS A 227 4.94 -5.46 -11.56
N ASP A 228 3.93 -6.06 -10.95
CA ASP A 228 3.98 -6.69 -9.63
C ASP A 228 4.45 -5.72 -8.53
N VAL A 229 3.87 -4.52 -8.50
CA VAL A 229 4.14 -3.51 -7.46
C VAL A 229 3.41 -3.86 -6.18
N GLU A 230 4.09 -3.86 -5.04
CA GLU A 230 3.47 -4.12 -3.73
C GLU A 230 3.66 -2.96 -2.76
N ILE A 231 2.56 -2.38 -2.26
CA ILE A 231 2.59 -1.31 -1.26
C ILE A 231 1.79 -1.79 -0.05
N ALA A 232 2.48 -2.25 0.99
CA ALA A 232 1.80 -2.93 2.09
C ALA A 232 2.32 -2.63 3.49
N TYR A 233 1.41 -2.72 4.46
CA TYR A 233 1.69 -2.54 5.89
C TYR A 233 2.31 -1.17 6.24
N ASN A 234 2.11 -0.16 5.39
CA ASN A 234 2.66 1.17 5.61
C ASN A 234 1.70 2.03 6.42
N THR A 235 2.25 2.98 7.17
CA THR A 235 1.48 4.04 7.82
C THR A 235 1.76 5.37 7.14
N PHE A 236 0.72 6.02 6.61
CA PHE A 236 0.78 7.34 5.99
C PHE A 236 -0.04 8.33 6.81
N GLN A 237 0.56 9.45 7.19
CA GLN A 237 -0.12 10.43 8.02
C GLN A 237 0.38 11.85 7.91
N ASN A 238 -0.48 12.80 8.33
CA ASN A 238 -0.16 14.20 8.58
C ASN A 238 0.49 14.93 7.39
N THR A 239 0.10 14.62 6.16
CA THR A 239 0.63 15.24 4.95
C THR A 239 -0.48 15.90 4.14
N ASN A 240 -0.15 16.87 3.30
CA ASN A 240 -1.09 17.57 2.42
C ASN A 240 -0.73 17.46 0.93
N VAL A 241 0.02 16.41 0.58
CA VAL A 241 0.71 16.27 -0.71
C VAL A 241 -0.21 15.98 -1.92
N GLY A 242 -1.50 15.70 -1.70
CA GLY A 242 -2.41 15.25 -2.74
C GLY A 242 -2.38 13.72 -2.86
N SER A 243 -1.67 13.18 -3.85
CA SER A 243 -1.53 11.73 -3.98
C SER A 243 -0.34 11.23 -3.16
N LEU A 244 -0.54 10.24 -2.29
CA LEU A 244 0.54 9.60 -1.53
C LEU A 244 1.39 8.72 -2.44
N CYS A 245 0.76 7.98 -3.34
CA CYS A 245 1.41 7.00 -4.19
C CYS A 245 0.80 7.02 -5.59
N THR A 246 1.63 7.26 -6.60
CA THR A 246 1.21 7.38 -8.00
C THR A 246 2.06 6.48 -8.91
N PHE A 247 1.37 5.63 -9.67
CA PHE A 247 1.96 4.87 -10.79
C PHE A 247 1.10 5.08 -12.04
N THR A 248 1.69 5.60 -13.11
CA THR A 248 0.97 5.98 -14.33
C THR A 248 1.07 4.96 -15.47
N ASN A 249 1.81 3.87 -15.27
CA ASN A 249 1.77 2.71 -16.16
C ASN A 249 2.12 1.43 -15.39
N VAL A 250 1.13 0.76 -14.82
CA VAL A 250 1.34 -0.38 -13.91
C VAL A 250 0.43 -1.57 -14.19
N GLN A 251 0.97 -2.78 -14.05
CA GLN A 251 0.24 -4.03 -14.13
C GLN A 251 0.42 -4.83 -12.82
N ASP A 252 -0.65 -5.52 -12.41
CA ASP A 252 -0.65 -6.47 -11.29
C ASP A 252 -0.18 -5.84 -9.96
N TYR A 253 -0.54 -4.57 -9.71
CA TYR A 253 -0.23 -3.97 -8.41
C TYR A 253 -1.05 -4.59 -7.28
N ASN A 254 -0.52 -4.54 -6.07
CA ASN A 254 -1.16 -5.02 -4.86
C ASN A 254 -0.94 -4.04 -3.70
N ILE A 255 -1.99 -3.34 -3.30
CA ILE A 255 -1.93 -2.31 -2.26
C ILE A 255 -2.80 -2.74 -1.10
N HIS A 256 -2.20 -3.08 0.04
CA HIS A 256 -2.97 -3.65 1.13
C HIS A 256 -2.44 -3.42 2.54
N HIS A 257 -3.33 -3.56 3.52
CA HIS A 257 -2.97 -3.47 4.95
C HIS A 257 -2.30 -2.14 5.33
N ASN A 258 -2.48 -1.08 4.52
CA ASN A 258 -1.96 0.23 4.84
C ASN A 258 -2.92 0.98 5.75
N VAL A 259 -2.36 1.83 6.61
CA VAL A 259 -3.10 2.78 7.44
C VAL A 259 -2.85 4.18 6.91
N VAL A 260 -3.91 4.90 6.55
CA VAL A 260 -3.87 6.29 6.11
C VAL A 260 -4.66 7.13 7.11
N ASN A 261 -4.06 8.18 7.67
CA ASN A 261 -4.76 9.07 8.59
C ASN A 261 -4.34 10.53 8.48
N ASN A 262 -5.30 11.46 8.48
CA ASN A 262 -5.02 12.90 8.45
C ASN A 262 -4.19 13.28 7.21
N VAL A 263 -4.67 12.91 6.04
CA VAL A 263 -4.01 13.16 4.74
C VAL A 263 -4.86 14.13 3.94
N ASN A 264 -4.24 15.19 3.42
CA ASN A 264 -4.88 16.25 2.66
C ASN A 264 -5.93 17.08 3.43
N PRO A 265 -5.68 17.49 4.70
CA PRO A 265 -6.68 18.23 5.46
C PRO A 265 -7.07 19.57 4.81
N SER A 266 -6.16 20.18 4.04
CA SER A 266 -6.36 21.48 3.37
C SER A 266 -6.28 21.43 1.84
N ASN A 267 -5.86 20.31 1.24
CA ASN A 267 -5.76 20.17 -0.20
C ASN A 267 -7.15 20.10 -0.86
N ASN A 268 -7.38 20.85 -1.93
CA ASN A 268 -8.66 20.92 -2.64
C ASN A 268 -8.62 20.30 -4.05
N ASN A 269 -7.49 19.73 -4.45
CA ASN A 269 -7.32 19.14 -5.77
C ASN A 269 -8.22 17.90 -5.93
N HIS A 270 -8.50 17.54 -7.18
CA HIS A 270 -9.13 16.25 -7.49
C HIS A 270 -8.06 15.16 -7.56
N ASN A 271 -7.86 14.47 -6.44
CA ASN A 271 -6.81 13.47 -6.25
C ASN A 271 -7.38 12.15 -5.74
N GLY A 272 -6.67 11.05 -6.05
CA GLY A 272 -6.75 9.81 -5.28
C GLY A 272 -5.59 9.77 -4.29
N VAL A 273 -5.83 9.33 -3.06
CA VAL A 273 -4.77 9.08 -2.08
C VAL A 273 -3.75 8.08 -2.68
N PHE A 274 -4.25 6.99 -3.26
CA PHE A 274 -3.52 6.15 -4.20
C PHE A 274 -4.03 6.43 -5.61
N SER A 275 -3.13 6.57 -6.59
CA SER A 275 -3.48 6.82 -7.99
C SER A 275 -2.77 5.83 -8.89
N MET A 276 -3.53 4.90 -9.48
CA MET A 276 -2.99 3.80 -10.27
C MET A 276 -3.58 3.83 -11.69
N GLN A 277 -2.73 3.67 -12.71
CA GLN A 277 -3.18 3.50 -14.09
C GLN A 277 -2.76 2.12 -14.60
N GLY A 278 -3.76 1.29 -14.92
CA GLY A 278 -3.63 -0.09 -15.35
C GLY A 278 -4.49 -1.05 -14.52
N ASN A 279 -3.94 -2.19 -14.07
CA ASN A 279 -4.69 -3.21 -13.34
C ASN A 279 -4.02 -3.68 -12.04
N GLY A 280 -4.82 -4.05 -11.04
CA GLY A 280 -4.33 -4.58 -9.78
C GLY A 280 -5.40 -4.71 -8.69
N LYS A 281 -4.95 -4.78 -7.44
CA LYS A 281 -5.79 -4.98 -6.25
C LYS A 281 -5.55 -3.89 -5.20
N PHE A 282 -6.63 -3.43 -4.58
CA PHE A 282 -6.61 -2.51 -3.44
C PHE A 282 -7.47 -3.07 -2.32
N HIS A 283 -6.86 -3.61 -1.26
CA HIS A 283 -7.61 -4.37 -0.27
C HIS A 283 -7.09 -4.30 1.16
N ASP A 284 -7.98 -4.56 2.13
CA ASP A 284 -7.65 -4.56 3.56
C ASP A 284 -6.96 -3.26 4.04
N ASN A 285 -7.18 -2.12 3.37
CA ASN A 285 -6.63 -0.82 3.79
C ASN A 285 -7.59 -0.11 4.75
N LYS A 286 -7.03 0.69 5.65
CA LYS A 286 -7.79 1.59 6.52
C LYS A 286 -7.43 3.03 6.20
N CYS A 287 -8.40 3.81 5.71
CA CYS A 287 -8.23 5.23 5.39
C CYS A 287 -9.20 6.07 6.23
N THR A 288 -8.67 6.94 7.10
CA THR A 288 -9.45 7.82 7.97
C THR A 288 -9.02 9.27 7.83
N ASN A 289 -9.97 10.22 7.93
CA ASN A 289 -9.66 11.66 7.95
C ASN A 289 -8.78 12.07 6.76
N TYR A 290 -9.29 11.87 5.55
CA TYR A 290 -8.53 12.14 4.33
C TYR A 290 -9.29 13.05 3.36
N GLN A 291 -8.66 13.46 2.26
CA GLN A 291 -9.34 14.11 1.14
C GLN A 291 -8.87 13.50 -0.18
N GLY A 292 -9.85 13.26 -1.06
CA GLY A 292 -9.69 12.50 -2.30
C GLY A 292 -10.49 11.19 -2.25
N ASN A 293 -10.44 10.41 -3.33
CA ASN A 293 -10.80 8.99 -3.26
C ASN A 293 -9.67 8.22 -2.56
N ALA A 294 -9.98 7.16 -1.79
CA ALA A 294 -8.96 6.31 -1.18
C ALA A 294 -8.06 5.69 -2.27
N ILE A 295 -8.66 5.23 -3.36
CA ILE A 295 -7.92 4.91 -4.59
C ILE A 295 -8.65 5.50 -5.80
N ARG A 296 -7.87 6.03 -6.75
CA ARG A 296 -8.27 6.42 -8.09
C ARG A 296 -7.62 5.49 -9.10
N MET A 297 -8.42 4.86 -9.94
CA MET A 297 -7.95 3.83 -10.88
C MET A 297 -8.32 4.20 -12.31
N TRP A 298 -7.30 4.38 -13.16
CA TRP A 298 -7.47 4.51 -14.60
C TRP A 298 -7.27 3.14 -15.26
N LEU A 299 -8.38 2.52 -15.64
CA LEU A 299 -8.47 1.10 -15.91
C LEU A 299 -8.04 0.75 -17.34
N TYR A 300 -7.06 -0.14 -17.44
CA TYR A 300 -6.73 -0.89 -18.65
C TYR A 300 -5.97 -2.17 -18.26
N SER A 301 -5.93 -3.13 -19.19
CA SER A 301 -5.15 -4.37 -19.05
C SER A 301 -4.08 -4.41 -20.12
N ARG A 302 -2.90 -4.93 -19.79
CA ARG A 302 -1.85 -5.19 -20.80
C ARG A 302 -2.20 -6.46 -21.60
N GLY A 303 -1.89 -6.44 -22.89
CA GLY A 303 -2.25 -7.51 -23.82
C GLY A 303 -3.69 -7.41 -24.35
N THR A 304 -4.21 -8.51 -24.86
CA THR A 304 -5.52 -8.58 -25.54
C THR A 304 -6.64 -9.16 -24.67
N SER A 305 -6.30 -9.67 -23.49
CA SER A 305 -7.26 -10.27 -22.55
C SER A 305 -7.53 -9.31 -21.38
N PRO A 306 -8.80 -9.02 -21.06
CA PRO A 306 -9.14 -8.19 -19.91
C PRO A 306 -8.73 -8.84 -18.59
N ALA A 307 -7.91 -8.13 -17.81
CA ALA A 307 -7.67 -8.42 -16.40
C ALA A 307 -8.82 -7.87 -15.54
N THR A 308 -8.87 -8.31 -14.28
CA THR A 308 -9.86 -7.84 -13.31
C THR A 308 -9.17 -7.03 -12.23
N ASN A 309 -9.64 -5.79 -12.03
CA ASN A 309 -9.28 -4.96 -10.90
C ASN A 309 -10.17 -5.29 -9.71
N GLU A 310 -9.60 -5.34 -8.50
CA GLU A 310 -10.36 -5.68 -7.29
C GLU A 310 -10.17 -4.65 -6.18
N ILE A 311 -11.29 -4.17 -5.63
CA ILE A 311 -11.34 -3.28 -4.45
C ILE A 311 -12.15 -3.98 -3.37
N TYR A 312 -11.51 -4.45 -2.30
CA TYR A 312 -12.24 -5.22 -1.27
C TYR A 312 -11.71 -5.11 0.15
N ASN A 313 -12.58 -5.37 1.13
CA ASN A 313 -12.25 -5.36 2.56
C ASN A 313 -11.61 -4.05 3.07
N ASN A 314 -11.81 -2.93 2.38
CA ASN A 314 -11.27 -1.65 2.83
C ASN A 314 -12.23 -0.97 3.82
N ILE A 315 -11.65 -0.22 4.76
CA ILE A 315 -12.39 0.67 5.67
C ILE A 315 -12.01 2.11 5.35
N CYS A 316 -12.94 2.86 4.77
CA CYS A 316 -12.76 4.26 4.41
C CYS A 316 -13.73 5.12 5.21
N PHE A 317 -13.23 6.09 5.98
CA PHE A 317 -14.07 6.90 6.85
C PHE A 317 -13.64 8.36 6.91
N ASN A 318 -14.62 9.26 6.90
CA ASN A 318 -14.42 10.70 7.03
C ASN A 318 -13.51 11.28 5.93
N THR A 319 -13.94 11.18 4.66
CA THR A 319 -13.30 11.95 3.59
C THR A 319 -13.91 13.33 3.48
N ARG A 320 -13.07 14.36 3.27
CA ARG A 320 -13.52 15.74 3.11
C ARG A 320 -14.21 15.99 1.77
N LYS A 321 -13.74 15.34 0.70
CA LYS A 321 -14.25 15.47 -0.68
C LYS A 321 -14.32 14.12 -1.39
N TYR A 322 -15.23 14.00 -2.34
CA TYR A 322 -15.43 12.83 -3.23
C TYR A 322 -15.93 11.56 -2.51
N GLY A 323 -16.07 10.47 -3.25
CA GLY A 323 -16.45 9.15 -2.74
C GLY A 323 -15.28 8.32 -2.21
N GLY A 324 -15.59 7.09 -1.80
CA GLY A 324 -14.61 6.12 -1.29
C GLY A 324 -13.57 5.73 -2.34
N PHE A 325 -14.00 5.39 -3.54
CA PHE A 325 -13.16 4.89 -4.64
C PHE A 325 -13.53 5.54 -5.97
N GLU A 326 -12.60 5.63 -6.92
CA GLU A 326 -12.89 6.09 -8.30
C GLU A 326 -12.41 5.06 -9.32
N LEU A 327 -13.29 4.75 -10.29
CA LEU A 327 -12.98 3.93 -11.46
C LEU A 327 -13.28 4.71 -12.75
N GLN A 328 -12.26 4.80 -13.63
CA GLN A 328 -12.39 5.48 -14.91
C GLN A 328 -11.55 4.76 -15.98
N ALA A 329 -12.07 4.65 -17.20
CA ALA A 329 -11.33 4.13 -18.35
C ALA A 329 -11.22 5.22 -19.43
N PHE A 330 -10.11 5.22 -20.18
CA PHE A 330 -9.89 6.18 -21.26
C PHE A 330 -9.52 5.47 -22.56
N ASP A 331 -10.08 5.96 -23.66
CA ASP A 331 -9.81 5.45 -25.00
C ASP A 331 -8.32 5.55 -25.39
N ARG A 332 -7.62 6.60 -24.92
CA ARG A 332 -6.17 6.77 -25.16
C ARG A 332 -5.33 5.62 -24.62
N ASN A 333 -5.79 4.91 -23.58
CA ASN A 333 -5.10 3.76 -23.01
C ASN A 333 -5.45 2.45 -23.74
N MET A 334 -6.43 2.45 -24.66
CA MET A 334 -6.85 1.28 -25.43
C MET A 334 -6.00 1.15 -26.70
N TYR A 335 -4.75 0.73 -26.54
CA TYR A 335 -3.78 0.58 -27.63
C TYR A 335 -3.90 -0.79 -28.31
N PRO A 336 -4.37 -0.88 -29.58
CA PRO A 336 -4.56 -2.16 -30.27
C PRO A 336 -3.30 -3.03 -30.27
N GLY A 337 -3.46 -4.31 -29.89
CA GLY A 337 -2.36 -5.28 -29.79
C GLY A 337 -1.44 -5.12 -28.58
N LYS A 338 -1.56 -4.03 -27.80
CA LYS A 338 -0.74 -3.77 -26.59
C LYS A 338 -1.55 -3.76 -25.30
N SER A 339 -2.80 -3.35 -25.35
CA SER A 339 -3.68 -3.21 -24.19
C SER A 339 -5.15 -3.28 -24.58
N THR A 340 -5.98 -3.64 -23.62
CA THR A 340 -7.43 -3.70 -23.75
C THR A 340 -8.10 -3.16 -22.48
N TYR A 341 -9.42 -3.17 -22.42
CA TYR A 341 -10.17 -2.76 -21.24
C TYR A 341 -9.88 -3.66 -20.03
N ALA A 342 -10.27 -3.23 -18.83
CA ALA A 342 -10.24 -4.07 -17.64
C ALA A 342 -11.65 -4.24 -17.09
N ASN A 343 -11.89 -5.38 -16.45
CA ASN A 343 -13.07 -5.59 -15.62
C ASN A 343 -12.77 -5.06 -14.21
N ALA A 344 -13.82 -4.84 -13.42
CA ALA A 344 -13.69 -4.41 -12.03
C ALA A 344 -14.64 -5.19 -11.10
N LYS A 345 -14.17 -5.44 -9.87
CA LYS A 345 -14.97 -5.94 -8.76
C LYS A 345 -14.78 -5.02 -7.55
N VAL A 346 -15.88 -4.54 -6.97
CA VAL A 346 -15.86 -3.71 -5.77
C VAL A 346 -16.78 -4.35 -4.73
N TYR A 347 -16.21 -4.92 -3.67
CA TYR A 347 -16.99 -5.74 -2.73
C TYR A 347 -16.45 -5.76 -1.30
N ASN A 348 -17.33 -6.03 -0.32
CA ASN A 348 -16.97 -6.14 1.09
C ASN A 348 -16.27 -4.91 1.68
N ASN A 349 -16.51 -3.71 1.13
CA ASN A 349 -15.92 -2.47 1.67
C ASN A 349 -16.88 -1.81 2.68
N THR A 350 -16.31 -1.11 3.66
CA THR A 350 -17.05 -0.24 4.58
C THR A 350 -16.64 1.21 4.34
N VAL A 351 -17.60 2.04 3.95
CA VAL A 351 -17.37 3.44 3.58
C VAL A 351 -18.35 4.34 4.34
N GLY A 352 -17.84 5.26 5.16
CA GLY A 352 -18.66 6.08 6.05
C GLY A 352 -18.26 7.55 6.12
N GLN A 353 -19.23 8.45 6.31
CA GLN A 353 -18.97 9.90 6.44
C GLN A 353 -18.22 10.44 5.22
N MET A 354 -18.86 10.34 4.05
CA MET A 354 -18.27 10.74 2.78
C MET A 354 -18.64 12.17 2.40
N ASN A 355 -17.67 12.88 1.84
CA ASN A 355 -17.73 14.28 1.45
C ASN A 355 -18.25 15.24 2.55
N THR A 356 -17.48 15.40 3.63
CA THR A 356 -17.86 16.30 4.72
C THR A 356 -17.86 17.79 4.36
N SER A 357 -17.20 18.19 3.26
CA SER A 357 -17.24 19.57 2.76
C SER A 357 -18.46 19.91 1.90
N LYS A 358 -19.26 18.91 1.52
CA LYS A 358 -20.57 19.08 0.87
C LYS A 358 -20.53 19.78 -0.50
N ASP A 359 -19.40 19.69 -1.20
CA ASP A 359 -19.20 20.28 -2.54
C ASP A 359 -19.29 19.27 -3.69
N TRP A 360 -19.34 17.97 -3.39
CA TRP A 360 -19.54 16.84 -4.32
C TRP A 360 -20.61 15.86 -3.82
N GLU A 361 -20.86 14.75 -4.51
CA GLU A 361 -21.62 13.64 -3.93
C GLU A 361 -20.68 12.76 -3.08
N GLY A 362 -21.15 12.29 -1.93
CA GLY A 362 -20.48 11.28 -1.13
C GLY A 362 -20.98 9.91 -1.54
N GLN A 363 -20.12 9.06 -2.09
CA GLN A 363 -20.51 7.74 -2.59
C GLN A 363 -19.50 6.66 -2.18
N VAL A 364 -19.87 5.39 -2.29
CA VAL A 364 -18.91 4.29 -2.13
C VAL A 364 -17.95 4.26 -3.32
N LEU A 365 -18.49 4.41 -4.52
CA LEU A 365 -17.77 4.31 -5.78
C LEU A 365 -18.21 5.43 -6.73
N ASP A 366 -17.26 6.26 -7.11
CA ASP A 366 -17.37 7.22 -8.20
C ASP A 366 -17.04 6.48 -9.50
N LEU A 367 -18.09 6.08 -10.24
CA LEU A 367 -17.95 5.33 -11.49
C LEU A 367 -18.14 6.26 -12.70
N TYR A 368 -17.08 6.43 -13.49
CA TYR A 368 -17.16 7.16 -14.76
C TYR A 368 -17.36 6.22 -15.95
N ASN A 369 -16.50 5.20 -16.05
CA ASN A 369 -16.57 4.11 -17.03
C ASN A 369 -15.53 3.04 -16.63
N THR A 370 -15.82 1.77 -16.85
CA THR A 370 -14.84 0.67 -16.72
C THR A 370 -14.21 0.27 -18.06
N GLY A 371 -14.89 0.51 -19.18
CA GLY A 371 -14.56 -0.08 -20.47
C GLY A 371 -14.90 -1.58 -20.58
N GLY A 372 -14.75 -2.34 -19.48
CA GLY A 372 -15.20 -3.73 -19.32
C GLY A 372 -16.41 -3.89 -18.40
N SER A 373 -16.55 -5.05 -17.75
CA SER A 373 -17.64 -5.31 -16.80
C SER A 373 -17.35 -4.77 -15.39
N LEU A 374 -18.41 -4.54 -14.60
CA LEU A 374 -18.36 -4.20 -13.18
C LEU A 374 -19.23 -5.16 -12.36
N GLU A 375 -18.64 -5.77 -11.33
CA GLU A 375 -19.39 -6.42 -10.25
C GLU A 375 -19.31 -5.57 -8.98
N PHE A 376 -20.47 -5.19 -8.43
CA PHE A 376 -20.56 -4.35 -7.23
C PHE A 376 -21.53 -4.98 -6.22
N TYR A 377 -21.03 -5.46 -5.07
CA TYR A 377 -21.86 -6.18 -4.08
C TYR A 377 -21.27 -6.13 -2.67
N ASN A 378 -22.10 -6.35 -1.65
CA ASN A 378 -21.67 -6.43 -0.24
C ASN A 378 -20.86 -5.23 0.28
N ASN A 379 -21.08 -4.03 -0.26
CA ASN A 379 -20.47 -2.81 0.28
C ASN A 379 -21.43 -2.14 1.26
N LEU A 380 -20.90 -1.70 2.41
CA LEU A 380 -21.62 -0.92 3.40
C LEU A 380 -21.28 0.57 3.26
N GLY A 381 -22.25 1.37 2.84
CA GLY A 381 -22.17 2.83 2.80
C GLY A 381 -23.04 3.48 3.89
N PHE A 382 -22.53 4.47 4.63
CA PHE A 382 -23.33 5.23 5.61
C PHE A 382 -22.86 6.68 5.76
N ASN A 383 -23.75 7.59 6.21
CA ASN A 383 -23.45 9.02 6.33
C ASN A 383 -22.85 9.62 5.04
N LEU A 384 -23.47 9.29 3.90
CA LEU A 384 -23.07 9.74 2.59
C LEU A 384 -23.76 11.07 2.28
N PHE A 385 -23.01 12.15 2.07
CA PHE A 385 -23.61 13.41 1.67
C PHE A 385 -24.21 13.30 0.26
N SER A 386 -25.43 13.80 0.08
CA SER A 386 -26.03 13.95 -1.25
C SER A 386 -26.71 15.30 -1.38
N SER A 387 -26.45 16.00 -2.48
CA SER A 387 -27.09 17.28 -2.79
C SER A 387 -28.51 17.10 -3.32
N THR A 388 -28.80 15.94 -3.93
CA THR A 388 -30.14 15.52 -4.32
C THR A 388 -30.82 14.81 -3.15
N LYS A 389 -32.02 15.26 -2.75
CA LYS A 389 -32.81 14.63 -1.67
C LYS A 389 -33.15 13.15 -1.94
N THR A 390 -32.95 12.71 -3.17
CA THR A 390 -33.03 11.32 -3.57
C THR A 390 -31.61 10.79 -3.68
N ILE A 391 -31.21 9.90 -2.79
CA ILE A 391 -30.09 8.99 -3.07
C ILE A 391 -30.61 8.10 -4.20
N THR A 392 -30.44 8.52 -5.45
CA THR A 392 -30.58 7.65 -6.62
C THR A 392 -29.32 6.80 -6.73
N ASN A 393 -29.00 6.02 -5.70
CA ASN A 393 -28.01 4.97 -5.85
C ASN A 393 -28.77 3.70 -6.19
N MET A 394 -28.60 3.23 -7.42
CA MET A 394 -27.90 1.97 -7.64
C MET A 394 -26.99 2.13 -8.84
#